data_AF-A0A9E1JC22-F1
#
_entry.id   AF-A0A9E1JC22-F1
#
_cell.length_a   1.000
_cell.length_b   1.000
_cell.length_c   1.000
_cell.angle_alpha   90.00
_cell.angle_beta   90.00
_cell.angle_gamma   90.00
#
_symmetry.space_group_name_H-M   'P 1'
#
loop_
_entity.id
_entity.type
_entity.pdbx_description
1 polymer ?
#
loop_
_entity_poly.entity_id
_entity_poly.type
_entity_poly.pdbx_seq_one_letter_code
_entity_poly.pdbx_strand_id
1 'polypeptide(L)'
;MKILTTLIISFFIIFHSNSFSATKEPLTVIQEIKALGVFVEPKVYPVGMLESFSKSCVKFYCRANKATKTMSKTFQRGPEYHQKYPGEQLYALAQFELYYLQQLKQNQKKLQKFVSTWPDKKKYGKNVVSLIKLNKSREKMRAALGMDLNTSVEDAMERYWVMGDFLNKGEIKKNKIDKNTKKRAELLTKYKNAISTFNSTLKNKENLDLYDEIQK
;
A
#
# COMPACT_ATOMS: atom_id res chain seq x y z
N MET A 1 3.18 -30.69 57.05
CA MET A 1 3.32 -31.19 55.66
C MET A 1 2.24 -30.50 54.83
N LYS A 2 2.49 -29.28 54.35
CA LYS A 2 3.01 -28.93 53.01
C LYS A 2 1.99 -29.18 51.89
N ILE A 3 1.67 -28.08 51.16
CA ILE A 3 1.39 -28.00 49.72
C ILE A 3 -0.09 -28.35 49.36
N LEU A 4 -0.89 -27.58 48.61
CA LEU A 4 -0.68 -26.41 47.75
C LEU A 4 -2.06 -25.73 47.56
N THR A 5 -2.18 -24.44 47.86
CA THR A 5 -3.29 -23.61 47.37
C THR A 5 -3.03 -23.26 45.92
N THR A 6 -3.75 -23.86 44.99
CA THR A 6 -3.70 -23.52 43.56
C THR A 6 -4.56 -22.29 43.31
N LEU A 7 -3.91 -21.12 43.30
CA LEU A 7 -4.47 -19.86 42.86
C LEU A 7 -4.61 -19.90 41.32
N ILE A 8 -5.79 -20.25 40.81
CA ILE A 8 -6.10 -20.13 39.38
C ILE A 8 -6.36 -18.65 39.10
N ILE A 9 -5.31 -17.90 38.81
CA ILE A 9 -5.42 -16.59 38.21
C ILE A 9 -5.82 -16.82 36.75
N SER A 10 -7.12 -16.77 36.48
CA SER A 10 -7.66 -16.68 35.13
C SER A 10 -7.21 -15.35 34.54
N PHE A 11 -6.04 -15.36 33.90
CA PHE A 11 -5.54 -14.25 33.10
C PHE A 11 -6.38 -14.22 31.81
N PHE A 12 -7.60 -13.69 31.90
CA PHE A 12 -8.33 -13.21 30.73
C PHE A 12 -7.52 -12.05 30.17
N ILE A 13 -6.57 -12.34 29.29
CA ILE A 13 -6.04 -11.32 28.39
C ILE A 13 -7.17 -11.00 27.43
N ILE A 14 -7.96 -10.04 27.84
CA ILE A 14 -8.83 -9.29 26.97
C ILE A 14 -7.89 -8.51 26.04
N PHE A 15 -7.41 -9.15 24.97
CA PHE A 15 -6.88 -8.44 23.81
C PHE A 15 -8.06 -7.77 23.11
N HIS A 16 -8.61 -6.72 23.71
CA HIS A 16 -9.31 -5.70 22.95
C HIS A 16 -8.23 -4.91 22.22
N SER A 17 -7.86 -5.38 21.02
CA SER A 17 -7.31 -4.48 20.02
C SER A 17 -8.46 -3.61 19.49
N ASN A 18 -8.97 -2.73 20.34
CA ASN A 18 -9.61 -1.52 19.86
C ASN A 18 -8.47 -0.68 19.31
N SER A 19 -8.17 -0.82 18.01
CA SER A 19 -7.52 0.27 17.30
C SER A 19 -8.53 1.41 17.27
N PHE A 20 -8.55 2.18 18.37
CA PHE A 20 -9.16 3.49 18.46
C PHE A 20 -8.57 4.31 17.33
N SER A 21 -9.31 4.40 16.23
CA SER A 21 -8.93 5.22 15.10
C SER A 21 -9.12 6.65 15.57
N ALA A 22 -8.06 7.20 16.18
CA ALA A 22 -7.97 8.64 16.41
C ALA A 22 -8.27 9.31 15.06
N THR A 23 -9.42 9.98 14.97
CA THR A 23 -9.81 10.77 13.81
C THR A 23 -8.83 11.92 13.74
N LYS A 24 -7.70 11.71 13.05
CA LYS A 24 -6.79 12.78 12.67
C LYS A 24 -7.61 13.79 11.89
N GLU A 25 -7.54 15.06 12.28
CA GLU A 25 -8.15 16.14 11.49
C GLU A 25 -7.70 16.01 10.02
N PRO A 26 -8.62 16.25 9.07
CA PRO A 26 -8.29 16.12 7.67
C PRO A 26 -7.16 17.09 7.30
N LEU A 27 -6.14 16.58 6.63
CA LEU A 27 -5.03 17.40 6.16
C LEU A 27 -5.55 18.46 5.19
N THR A 28 -5.02 19.67 5.31
CA THR A 28 -5.20 20.73 4.31
C THR A 28 -4.65 20.29 2.94
N VAL A 29 -5.16 20.89 1.85
CA VAL A 29 -4.66 20.64 0.49
C VAL A 29 -3.14 20.75 0.39
N ILE A 30 -2.55 21.77 1.04
CA ILE A 30 -1.09 21.97 1.02
C ILE A 30 -0.34 20.88 1.79
N GLN A 31 -0.89 20.39 2.91
CA GLN A 31 -0.30 19.26 3.64
C GLN A 31 -0.36 17.97 2.82
N GLU A 32 -1.47 17.68 2.14
CA GLU A 32 -1.59 16.54 1.23
C GLU A 32 -0.56 16.61 0.09
N ILE A 33 -0.34 17.81 -0.47
CA ILE A 33 0.68 18.03 -1.51
C ILE A 33 2.09 17.84 -0.96
N LYS A 34 2.39 18.35 0.24
CA LYS A 34 3.70 18.12 0.90
C LYS A 34 3.95 16.64 1.15
N ALA A 35 2.92 15.89 1.55
CA ALA A 35 2.99 14.45 1.78
C ALA A 35 3.27 13.62 0.52
N LEU A 36 3.10 14.19 -0.69
CA LEU A 36 3.52 13.53 -1.95
C LEU A 36 5.04 13.38 -2.04
N GLY A 37 5.80 14.24 -1.35
CA GLY A 37 7.24 14.31 -1.48
C GLY A 37 7.69 14.82 -2.86
N VAL A 38 8.94 14.53 -3.20
CA VAL A 38 9.56 14.95 -4.46
C VAL A 38 10.22 13.77 -5.16
N PHE A 39 10.36 13.85 -6.47
CA PHE A 39 11.10 12.84 -7.23
C PHE A 39 12.58 12.90 -6.84
N VAL A 40 13.08 11.80 -6.30
CA VAL A 40 14.51 11.51 -6.11
C VAL A 40 14.78 10.17 -6.77
N GLU A 41 15.78 10.12 -7.64
CA GLU A 41 16.16 8.87 -8.31
C GLU A 41 16.81 7.91 -7.30
N PRO A 42 16.30 6.67 -7.15
CA PRO A 42 16.87 5.73 -6.19
C PRO A 42 18.31 5.39 -6.55
N LYS A 43 19.19 5.39 -5.55
CA LYS A 43 20.60 5.03 -5.76
C LYS A 43 20.82 3.52 -5.70
N VAL A 44 20.00 2.84 -4.92
CA VAL A 44 20.08 1.40 -4.66
C VAL A 44 18.75 0.76 -5.00
N TYR A 45 18.83 -0.46 -5.48
CA TYR A 45 17.69 -1.30 -5.83
C TYR A 45 17.95 -2.69 -5.25
N PRO A 46 16.90 -3.43 -4.88
CA PRO A 46 17.05 -4.83 -4.49
C PRO A 46 17.74 -5.63 -5.60
N VAL A 47 18.64 -6.54 -5.22
CA VAL A 47 19.47 -7.28 -6.19
C VAL A 47 18.60 -8.03 -7.20
N GLY A 48 17.60 -8.80 -6.74
CA GLY A 48 16.68 -9.51 -7.62
C GLY A 48 15.84 -8.58 -8.50
N MET A 49 15.55 -7.35 -8.02
CA MET A 49 14.84 -6.35 -8.83
C MET A 49 15.71 -5.86 -9.97
N LEU A 50 17.00 -5.60 -9.72
CA LEU A 50 17.96 -5.23 -10.77
C LEU A 50 18.12 -6.33 -11.81
N GLU A 51 18.21 -7.59 -11.36
CA GLU A 51 18.30 -8.76 -12.23
C GLU A 51 17.06 -8.94 -13.11
N SER A 52 15.88 -8.54 -12.62
CA SER A 52 14.64 -8.55 -13.41
C SER A 52 14.64 -7.53 -14.55
N PHE A 53 15.52 -6.53 -14.49
CA PHE A 53 15.71 -5.57 -15.57
C PHE A 53 16.75 -6.08 -16.59
N SER A 54 16.64 -5.60 -17.83
CA SER A 54 17.67 -5.91 -18.83
C SER A 54 18.98 -5.26 -18.42
N LYS A 55 20.13 -5.88 -18.69
CA LYS A 55 21.46 -5.25 -18.52
C LYS A 55 21.57 -3.90 -19.24
N SER A 56 20.88 -3.74 -20.37
CA SER A 56 20.81 -2.46 -21.12
C SER A 56 19.90 -1.40 -20.50
N CYS A 57 19.07 -1.76 -19.52
CA CYS A 57 18.08 -0.91 -18.87
C CYS A 57 18.66 -0.22 -17.63
N VAL A 58 19.64 0.65 -17.86
CA VAL A 58 20.36 1.35 -16.79
C VAL A 58 19.63 2.61 -16.33
N LYS A 59 18.99 3.34 -17.25
CA LYS A 59 18.30 4.60 -16.95
C LYS A 59 17.02 4.36 -16.14
N PHE A 60 16.75 5.22 -15.14
CA PHE A 60 15.54 5.15 -14.32
C PHE A 60 14.25 5.02 -15.13
N TYR A 61 14.07 5.82 -16.18
CA TYR A 61 12.87 5.77 -17.02
C TYR A 61 12.61 4.37 -17.60
N CYS A 62 13.66 3.69 -18.04
CA CYS A 62 13.55 2.32 -18.54
C CYS A 62 13.12 1.36 -17.43
N ARG A 63 13.76 1.44 -16.26
CA ARG A 63 13.45 0.59 -15.10
C ARG A 63 12.02 0.82 -14.61
N ALA A 64 11.60 2.07 -14.48
CA ALA A 64 10.25 2.44 -14.05
C ALA A 64 9.18 1.96 -15.04
N ASN A 65 9.42 2.06 -16.35
CA ASN A 65 8.49 1.54 -17.36
C ASN A 65 8.37 0.01 -17.31
N LYS A 66 9.49 -0.70 -17.15
CA LYS A 66 9.48 -2.15 -16.99
C LYS A 66 8.75 -2.55 -15.71
N ALA A 67 9.09 -1.93 -14.59
CA ALA A 67 8.44 -2.13 -13.30
C ALA A 67 6.92 -1.92 -13.39
N THR A 68 6.49 -0.82 -14.01
CA THR A 68 5.06 -0.51 -14.20
C THR A 68 4.35 -1.61 -15.00
N LYS A 69 4.95 -2.08 -16.09
CA LYS A 69 4.38 -3.14 -16.93
C LYS A 69 4.27 -4.46 -16.17
N THR A 70 5.31 -4.82 -15.42
CA THR A 70 5.34 -6.07 -14.63
C THR A 70 4.32 -6.00 -13.50
N MET A 71 4.37 -4.95 -12.67
CA MET A 71 3.43 -4.70 -11.57
C MET A 71 1.97 -4.77 -12.03
N SER A 72 1.64 -4.08 -13.12
CA SER A 72 0.28 -4.05 -13.66
C SER A 72 -0.20 -5.45 -14.04
N LYS A 73 0.65 -6.24 -14.71
CA LYS A 73 0.32 -7.64 -15.04
C LYS A 73 0.15 -8.49 -13.79
N THR A 74 0.98 -8.30 -12.77
CA THR A 74 0.91 -9.06 -11.53
C THR A 74 -0.37 -8.75 -10.76
N PHE A 75 -0.77 -7.48 -10.63
CA PHE A 75 -2.02 -7.10 -9.97
C PHE A 75 -3.29 -7.51 -10.72
N GLN A 76 -3.20 -7.81 -12.01
CA GLN A 76 -4.30 -8.39 -12.78
C GLN A 76 -4.47 -9.90 -12.55
N ARG A 77 -3.50 -10.58 -11.91
CA ARG A 77 -3.58 -12.02 -11.68
C ARG A 77 -4.63 -12.35 -10.62
N GLY A 78 -5.24 -13.52 -10.78
CA GLY A 78 -6.26 -14.01 -9.87
C GLY A 78 -5.69 -14.59 -8.56
N PRO A 79 -6.55 -14.83 -7.55
CA PRO A 79 -6.15 -15.37 -6.26
C PRO A 79 -5.38 -16.70 -6.35
N GLU A 80 -5.76 -17.58 -7.28
CA GLU A 80 -5.08 -18.88 -7.47
C GLU A 80 -3.62 -18.73 -7.88
N TYR A 81 -3.29 -17.71 -8.69
CA TYR A 81 -1.92 -17.43 -9.07
C TYR A 81 -1.11 -16.96 -7.86
N HIS A 82 -1.66 -16.06 -7.05
CA HIS A 82 -0.99 -15.55 -5.86
C HIS A 82 -0.88 -16.59 -4.74
N GLN A 83 -1.78 -17.57 -4.67
CA GLN A 83 -1.59 -18.73 -3.78
C GLN A 83 -0.42 -19.60 -4.23
N LYS A 84 -0.17 -19.71 -5.55
CA LYS A 84 0.98 -20.44 -6.11
C LYS A 84 2.29 -19.67 -6.02
N TYR A 85 2.22 -18.34 -6.07
CA TYR A 85 3.38 -17.44 -6.07
C TYR A 85 3.13 -16.28 -5.09
N PRO A 86 3.18 -16.55 -3.77
CA PRO A 86 2.79 -15.58 -2.75
C PRO A 86 3.70 -14.35 -2.69
N GLY A 87 4.96 -14.46 -3.12
CA GLY A 87 5.89 -13.34 -3.16
C GLY A 87 5.65 -12.34 -4.31
N GLU A 88 4.93 -12.73 -5.37
CA GLU A 88 4.76 -11.89 -6.57
C GLU A 88 4.04 -10.58 -6.28
N GLN A 89 3.06 -10.59 -5.37
CA GLN A 89 2.38 -9.35 -4.97
C GLN A 89 3.35 -8.37 -4.31
N LEU A 90 4.31 -8.87 -3.53
CA LEU A 90 5.29 -8.02 -2.86
C LEU A 90 6.34 -7.49 -3.84
N TYR A 91 6.80 -8.28 -4.81
CA TYR A 91 7.63 -7.76 -5.90
C TYR A 91 6.92 -6.65 -6.68
N ALA A 92 5.62 -6.80 -6.92
CA ALA A 92 4.81 -5.77 -7.56
C ALA A 92 4.68 -4.50 -6.69
N LEU A 93 4.64 -4.61 -5.36
CA LEU A 93 4.70 -3.45 -4.45
C LEU A 93 6.06 -2.74 -4.48
N ALA A 94 7.18 -3.49 -4.58
CA ALA A 94 8.49 -2.87 -4.80
C ALA A 94 8.53 -2.11 -6.14
N GLN A 95 7.96 -2.69 -7.20
CA GLN A 95 7.84 -2.05 -8.51
C GLN A 95 6.91 -0.83 -8.49
N PHE A 96 5.88 -0.82 -7.63
CA PHE A 96 5.00 0.31 -7.42
C PHE A 96 5.73 1.56 -6.94
N GLU A 97 6.77 1.42 -6.11
CA GLU A 97 7.57 2.56 -5.67
C GLU A 97 8.25 3.28 -6.86
N LEU A 98 8.74 2.54 -7.86
CA LEU A 98 9.28 3.15 -9.09
C LEU A 98 8.21 3.80 -9.95
N TYR A 99 7.04 3.17 -10.06
CA TYR A 99 5.88 3.76 -10.75
C TYR A 99 5.47 5.09 -10.09
N TYR A 100 5.41 5.12 -8.75
CA TYR A 100 5.09 6.31 -7.99
C TYR A 100 6.07 7.46 -8.27
N LEU A 101 7.38 7.18 -8.20
CA LEU A 101 8.42 8.16 -8.53
C LEU A 101 8.32 8.68 -9.98
N GLN A 102 8.00 7.80 -10.92
CA GLN A 102 7.77 8.19 -12.32
C GLN A 102 6.57 9.14 -12.45
N GLN A 103 5.49 8.91 -11.69
CA GLN A 103 4.33 9.82 -11.66
C GLN A 103 4.68 11.19 -11.07
N LEU A 104 5.49 11.24 -10.00
CA LEU A 104 5.99 12.50 -9.44
C LEU A 104 6.83 13.27 -10.47
N LYS A 105 7.78 12.59 -11.11
CA LYS A 105 8.66 13.19 -12.13
C LYS A 105 7.87 13.80 -13.29
N GLN A 106 6.88 13.07 -13.81
CA GLN A 106 6.05 13.52 -14.94
C GLN A 106 5.14 14.69 -14.59
N ASN A 107 4.72 14.80 -13.32
CA ASN A 107 3.76 15.82 -12.89
C ASN A 107 4.40 16.97 -12.09
N GLN A 108 5.72 16.99 -11.91
CA GLN A 108 6.45 18.00 -11.12
C GLN A 108 6.10 19.44 -11.51
N LYS A 109 6.18 19.77 -12.81
CA LYS A 109 5.84 21.13 -13.30
C LYS A 109 4.38 21.50 -13.06
N LYS A 110 3.47 20.52 -13.15
CA LYS A 110 2.03 20.72 -12.91
C LYS A 110 1.75 20.97 -11.44
N LEU A 111 2.39 20.22 -10.55
CA LEU A 111 2.34 20.42 -9.10
C LEU A 111 2.85 21.81 -8.71
N GLN A 112 4.03 22.20 -9.20
CA GLN A 112 4.59 23.54 -8.94
C GLN A 112 3.65 24.63 -9.40
N LYS A 113 3.07 24.50 -10.60
CA LYS A 113 2.13 25.50 -11.11
C LYS A 113 0.85 25.57 -10.28
N PHE A 114 0.29 24.42 -9.87
CA PHE A 114 -0.87 24.37 -8.99
C PHE A 114 -0.60 25.09 -7.66
N VAL A 115 0.50 24.74 -6.98
CA VAL A 115 0.87 25.36 -5.69
C VAL A 115 1.06 26.86 -5.82
N SER A 116 1.69 27.33 -6.91
CA SER A 116 1.94 28.76 -7.13
C SER A 116 0.68 29.60 -7.38
N THR A 117 -0.45 28.97 -7.70
CA THR A 117 -1.70 29.68 -8.00
C THR A 117 -2.85 29.29 -7.08
N TRP A 118 -2.59 28.46 -6.08
CA TRP A 118 -3.59 28.03 -5.10
C TRP A 118 -3.77 29.10 -4.00
N PRO A 119 -4.99 29.36 -3.51
CA PRO A 119 -6.28 28.75 -3.88
C PRO A 119 -6.99 29.40 -5.07
N ASP A 120 -6.51 30.54 -5.56
CA ASP A 120 -7.19 31.39 -6.54
C ASP A 120 -7.46 30.70 -7.89
N LYS A 121 -6.54 29.86 -8.35
CA LYS A 121 -6.66 29.10 -9.61
C LYS A 121 -6.32 27.64 -9.40
N LYS A 122 -7.27 26.76 -9.74
CA LYS A 122 -7.19 25.31 -9.57
C LYS A 122 -6.58 24.57 -10.77
N LYS A 123 -5.61 25.22 -11.44
CA LYS A 123 -4.99 24.70 -12.67
C LYS A 123 -4.27 23.38 -12.37
N TYR A 124 -4.60 22.33 -13.12
CA TYR A 124 -4.11 20.95 -12.90
C TYR A 124 -4.66 20.23 -11.65
N GLY A 125 -5.77 20.71 -11.06
CA GLY A 125 -6.39 20.07 -9.90
C GLY A 125 -6.68 18.56 -10.09
N LYS A 126 -7.09 18.15 -11.30
CA LYS A 126 -7.27 16.72 -11.62
C LYS A 126 -5.97 15.90 -11.49
N ASN A 127 -4.83 16.44 -11.90
CA ASN A 127 -3.53 15.79 -11.74
C ASN A 127 -3.13 15.71 -10.27
N VAL A 128 -3.36 16.77 -9.51
CA VAL A 128 -3.07 16.82 -8.06
C VAL A 128 -3.90 15.77 -7.31
N VAL A 129 -5.22 15.72 -7.54
CA VAL A 129 -6.10 14.70 -6.95
C VAL A 129 -5.65 13.29 -7.33
N SER A 130 -5.24 13.06 -8.58
CA SER A 130 -4.74 11.75 -9.01
C SER A 130 -3.51 11.33 -8.20
N LEU A 131 -2.56 12.25 -7.97
CA LEU A 131 -1.36 11.99 -7.17
C LEU A 131 -1.68 11.78 -5.69
N ILE A 132 -2.62 12.54 -5.12
CA ILE A 132 -3.07 12.36 -3.72
C ILE A 132 -3.69 10.97 -3.56
N LYS A 133 -4.58 10.56 -4.48
CA LYS A 133 -5.16 9.21 -4.48
C LYS A 133 -4.08 8.14 -4.60
N LEU A 134 -3.08 8.36 -5.45
CA LEU A 134 -1.96 7.44 -5.61
C LEU A 134 -1.11 7.35 -4.32
N ASN A 135 -0.86 8.46 -3.64
CA ASN A 135 -0.12 8.50 -2.37
C ASN A 135 -0.88 7.78 -1.24
N LYS A 136 -2.21 7.93 -1.18
CA LYS A 136 -3.06 7.17 -0.23
C LYS A 136 -2.99 5.67 -0.48
N SER A 137 -2.85 5.24 -1.74
CA SER A 137 -2.58 3.83 -2.06
C SER A 137 -1.18 3.41 -1.60
N ARG A 138 -0.15 4.23 -1.86
CA ARG A 138 1.23 4.00 -1.40
C ARG A 138 1.31 3.83 0.12
N GLU A 139 0.66 4.71 0.87
CA GLU A 139 0.58 4.67 2.33
C GLU A 139 -0.02 3.35 2.83
N LYS A 140 -1.16 2.91 2.26
CA LYS A 140 -1.78 1.63 2.62
C LYS A 140 -0.88 0.43 2.32
N MET A 141 -0.23 0.45 1.15
CA MET A 141 0.71 -0.61 0.77
C MET A 141 1.86 -0.69 1.78
N ARG A 142 2.42 0.47 2.17
CA ARG A 142 3.52 0.56 3.14
C ARG A 142 3.10 0.10 4.53
N ALA A 143 1.94 0.56 4.99
CA ALA A 143 1.40 0.19 6.29
C ALA A 143 1.17 -1.33 6.42
N ALA A 144 0.88 -2.04 5.32
CA ALA A 144 0.72 -3.49 5.33
C ALA A 144 1.98 -4.26 5.79
N LEU A 145 3.16 -3.65 5.67
CA LEU A 145 4.43 -4.18 6.19
C LEU A 145 5.03 -3.30 7.30
N GLY A 146 4.19 -2.54 8.01
CA GLY A 146 4.64 -1.70 9.13
C GLY A 146 5.54 -0.53 8.72
N MET A 147 5.47 -0.11 7.46
CA MET A 147 6.17 1.07 6.95
C MET A 147 5.22 2.27 6.92
N ASP A 148 5.81 3.46 6.80
CA ASP A 148 5.10 4.73 6.64
C ASP A 148 5.67 5.54 5.47
N LEU A 149 5.17 6.76 5.27
CA LEU A 149 5.69 7.65 4.23
C LEU A 149 7.10 8.20 4.52
N ASN A 150 7.59 8.09 5.75
CA ASN A 150 8.95 8.49 6.13
C ASN A 150 10.00 7.44 5.78
N THR A 151 9.57 6.18 5.63
CA THR A 151 10.44 5.10 5.14
C THR A 151 11.01 5.46 3.77
N SER A 152 12.32 5.32 3.56
CA SER A 152 12.94 5.68 2.28
C SER A 152 12.36 4.82 1.14
N VAL A 153 12.52 5.28 -0.10
CA VAL A 153 12.05 4.50 -1.26
C VAL A 153 12.85 3.21 -1.38
N GLU A 154 14.16 3.28 -1.18
CA GLU A 154 15.08 2.17 -1.17
C GLU A 154 14.71 1.13 -0.11
N ASP A 155 14.49 1.55 1.15
CA ASP A 155 14.10 0.63 2.22
C ASP A 155 12.74 0.00 1.96
N ALA A 156 11.80 0.76 1.39
CA ALA A 156 10.49 0.22 1.05
C ALA A 156 10.60 -0.85 -0.03
N MET A 157 11.34 -0.58 -1.11
CA MET A 157 11.60 -1.56 -2.17
C MET A 157 12.27 -2.82 -1.62
N GLU A 158 13.30 -2.66 -0.78
CA GLU A 158 14.04 -3.78 -0.19
C GLU A 158 13.16 -4.64 0.71
N ARG A 159 12.38 -4.02 1.62
CA ARG A 159 11.48 -4.75 2.52
C ARG A 159 10.43 -5.54 1.76
N TYR A 160 9.81 -4.95 0.75
CA TYR A 160 8.87 -5.67 -0.12
C TYR A 160 9.58 -6.83 -0.83
N TRP A 161 10.76 -6.58 -1.39
CA TRP A 161 11.47 -7.58 -2.19
C TRP A 161 11.92 -8.78 -1.34
N VAL A 162 12.59 -8.52 -0.21
CA VAL A 162 13.06 -9.56 0.72
C VAL A 162 11.90 -10.38 1.27
N MET A 163 10.77 -9.75 1.58
CA MET A 163 9.58 -10.47 2.02
C MET A 163 8.98 -11.30 0.87
N GLY A 164 9.03 -10.80 -0.37
CA GLY A 164 8.67 -11.58 -1.56
C GLY A 164 9.54 -12.83 -1.73
N ASP A 165 10.86 -12.68 -1.61
CA ASP A 165 11.82 -13.79 -1.64
C ASP A 165 11.53 -14.80 -0.53
N PHE A 166 11.26 -14.31 0.68
CA PHE A 166 10.93 -15.15 1.82
C PHE A 166 9.67 -15.98 1.58
N LEU A 167 8.59 -15.37 1.10
CA LEU A 167 7.34 -16.07 0.81
C LEU A 167 7.50 -17.12 -0.31
N ASN A 168 8.29 -16.81 -1.33
CA ASN A 168 8.53 -17.72 -2.46
C ASN A 168 9.45 -18.90 -2.09
N LYS A 169 10.20 -18.83 -0.99
CA LYS A 169 10.96 -19.97 -0.44
C LYS A 169 10.06 -21.01 0.25
N GLY A 170 8.79 -20.67 0.52
CA GLY A 170 7.86 -21.58 1.17
C GLY A 170 7.35 -22.69 0.26
N GLU A 171 7.18 -23.90 0.81
CA GLU A 171 6.50 -24.99 0.13
C GLU A 171 4.98 -24.91 0.32
N ILE A 172 4.23 -25.02 -0.78
CA ILE A 172 2.77 -24.98 -0.73
C ILE A 172 2.22 -26.36 -0.39
N LYS A 173 1.64 -26.50 0.80
CA LYS A 173 0.95 -27.71 1.24
C LYS A 173 -0.57 -27.55 1.13
N LYS A 174 -1.21 -28.47 0.40
CA LYS A 174 -2.68 -28.50 0.27
C LYS A 174 -3.26 -29.33 1.40
N ASN A 175 -4.05 -28.68 2.25
CA ASN A 175 -4.78 -29.34 3.34
C ASN A 175 -6.28 -29.36 3.04
N LYS A 176 -6.95 -30.47 3.35
CA LYS A 176 -8.41 -30.56 3.22
C LYS A 176 -9.05 -29.74 4.36
N ILE A 177 -9.78 -28.70 3.98
CA ILE A 177 -10.55 -27.88 4.93
C ILE A 177 -11.93 -28.51 5.12
N ASP A 178 -12.38 -28.62 6.36
CA ASP A 178 -13.70 -29.17 6.68
C ASP A 178 -14.85 -28.27 6.18
N LYS A 179 -16.03 -28.86 5.95
CA LYS A 179 -17.18 -28.15 5.37
C LYS A 179 -17.70 -27.02 6.27
N ASN A 180 -17.63 -27.16 7.59
CA ASN A 180 -18.06 -26.14 8.54
C ASN A 180 -17.10 -24.94 8.53
N THR A 181 -15.79 -25.18 8.50
CA THR A 181 -14.80 -24.08 8.36
C THR A 181 -15.00 -23.31 7.05
N LYS A 182 -15.31 -24.00 5.94
CA LYS A 182 -15.65 -23.32 4.67
C LYS A 182 -16.88 -22.41 4.82
N LYS A 183 -17.97 -22.93 5.40
CA LYS A 183 -19.19 -22.13 5.66
C LYS A 183 -18.92 -20.90 6.54
N ARG A 184 -18.08 -21.06 7.58
CA ARG A 184 -17.67 -19.95 8.45
C ARG A 184 -16.84 -18.91 7.70
N ALA A 185 -15.91 -19.34 6.85
CA ALA A 185 -15.10 -18.43 6.03
C ALA A 185 -15.97 -17.63 5.03
N GLU A 186 -16.97 -18.27 4.41
CA GLU A 186 -17.93 -17.60 3.54
C GLU A 186 -18.76 -16.55 4.30
N LEU A 187 -19.28 -16.90 5.49
CA LEU A 187 -20.04 -15.98 6.32
C LEU A 187 -19.17 -14.79 6.77
N LEU A 188 -17.95 -15.03 7.25
CA LEU A 188 -17.01 -13.99 7.61
C LEU A 188 -16.68 -13.07 6.43
N THR A 189 -16.55 -13.61 5.23
CA THR A 189 -16.31 -12.83 4.01
C THR A 189 -17.47 -11.89 3.73
N LYS A 190 -18.72 -12.36 3.86
CA LYS A 190 -19.92 -11.51 3.71
C LYS A 190 -19.94 -10.35 4.70
N TYR A 191 -19.67 -10.62 5.98
CA TYR A 191 -19.60 -9.56 7.00
C TYR A 191 -18.47 -8.57 6.75
N LYS A 192 -17.27 -9.06 6.44
CA LYS A 192 -16.12 -8.21 6.10
C LYS A 192 -16.43 -7.30 4.92
N ASN A 193 -17.08 -7.83 3.89
CA ASN A 193 -17.47 -7.05 2.71
C ASN A 193 -18.50 -5.97 3.08
N ALA A 194 -19.52 -6.30 3.86
CA ALA A 194 -20.52 -5.32 4.31
C ALA A 194 -19.89 -4.16 5.11
N ILE A 195 -19.03 -4.49 6.07
CA ILE A 195 -18.30 -3.50 6.88
C ILE A 195 -17.37 -2.65 6.00
N SER A 196 -16.64 -3.29 5.08
CA SER A 196 -15.75 -2.60 4.16
C SER A 196 -16.50 -1.62 3.27
N THR A 197 -17.68 -1.99 2.76
CA THR A 197 -18.54 -1.12 1.94
C THR A 197 -19.08 0.04 2.74
N PHE A 198 -19.50 -0.19 3.99
CA PHE A 198 -19.96 0.87 4.87
C PHE A 198 -18.83 1.89 5.16
N ASN A 199 -17.67 1.41 5.59
CA ASN A 199 -16.52 2.26 5.88
C ASN A 199 -15.99 3.01 4.65
N SER A 200 -15.99 2.35 3.48
CA SER A 200 -15.57 3.02 2.24
C SER A 200 -16.54 4.12 1.83
N THR A 201 -17.84 3.94 2.05
CA THR A 201 -18.85 4.98 1.79
C THR A 201 -18.61 6.22 2.65
N LEU A 202 -18.34 6.05 3.95
CA LEU A 202 -18.01 7.15 4.85
C LEU A 202 -16.72 7.87 4.42
N LYS A 203 -15.64 7.12 4.23
CA LYS A 203 -14.34 7.67 3.83
C LYS A 203 -14.39 8.33 2.45
N ASN A 204 -15.20 7.81 1.52
CA ASN A 204 -15.37 8.42 0.20
C ASN A 204 -15.99 9.81 0.31
N LYS A 205 -16.96 10.03 1.21
CA LYS A 205 -17.56 11.35 1.41
C LYS A 205 -16.53 12.40 1.82
N GLU A 206 -15.75 12.13 2.86
CA GLU A 206 -14.69 13.03 3.34
C GLU A 206 -13.63 13.32 2.25
N ASN A 207 -13.26 12.29 1.49
CA ASN A 207 -12.30 12.46 0.39
C ASN A 207 -12.89 13.22 -0.80
N LEU A 208 -14.19 13.06 -1.08
CA LEU A 208 -14.87 13.77 -2.17
C LEU A 208 -14.87 15.27 -1.92
N ASP A 209 -15.14 15.71 -0.69
CA ASP A 209 -15.14 17.13 -0.33
C ASP A 209 -13.76 17.76 -0.58
N LEU A 210 -12.67 17.09 -0.14
CA LEU A 210 -11.29 17.50 -0.43
C LEU A 210 -10.98 17.52 -1.93
N TYR A 211 -11.41 16.49 -2.68
CA TYR A 211 -11.11 16.41 -4.11
C TYR A 211 -11.89 17.46 -4.92
N ASP A 212 -13.12 17.75 -4.52
CA ASP A 212 -13.94 18.80 -5.09
C ASP A 212 -13.34 20.17 -4.82
N GLU A 213 -12.83 20.42 -3.60
CA GLU A 213 -12.09 21.64 -3.27
C GLU A 213 -10.91 21.87 -4.22
N ILE A 214 -10.18 20.81 -4.58
CA ILE A 214 -9.00 20.88 -5.47
C ILE A 214 -9.40 21.05 -6.95
N GLN A 215 -10.57 20.56 -7.37
CA GLN A 215 -10.95 20.44 -8.78
C GLN A 215 -11.95 21.47 -9.29
N LYS A 216 -12.89 21.92 -8.46
CA LYS A 216 -13.98 22.85 -8.81
C LYS A 216 -13.60 24.26 -8.42
#